data_AF-A0A0C9TFD5-F1
#
_entry.id   AF-A0A0C9TFD5-F1
#
_cell.length_a   1.000
_cell.length_b   1.000
_cell.length_c   1.000
_cell.angle_alpha   90.00
_cell.angle_beta   90.00
_cell.angle_gamma   90.00
#
_symmetry.space_group_name_H-M   'P 1'
#
loop_
_entity.id
_entity.type
_entity.pdbx_description
1 polymer ?
#
loop_
_entity_poly.entity_id
_entity_poly.type
_entity_poly.pdbx_seq_one_letter_code
_entity_poly.pdbx_strand_id
1 'polypeptide(L)'
;MLKNHGLHLVENAFWEIANSDPYLAYSYDMLHAFDSGEWGKYQWPLFLDHLTQPQKVQLTRNMSQVLRWRGLNHYQEVTAVDFADGNNYRDILKCILPCIVDILPRDSIVVQAIRLCGINQTVASLNLVSDEQIEYMEKCLPKYAAICSCLSLDLHKNYNYPNAIQYYIHPKIFGRKDQQ
;
A
#
# COMPACT_ATOMS: atom_id res chain seq x y z
N MET A 1 29.66 18.28 -9.12
CA MET A 1 29.35 17.88 -10.50
C MET A 1 28.13 16.94 -10.55
N LEU A 2 26.93 17.40 -10.19
CA LEU A 2 25.68 16.60 -10.30
C LEU A 2 24.48 17.40 -10.87
N LYS A 3 24.66 18.71 -11.13
CA LYS A 3 23.60 19.56 -11.72
C LYS A 3 23.39 19.32 -13.23
N ASN A 4 24.39 18.79 -13.94
CA ASN A 4 24.32 18.52 -15.38
C ASN A 4 23.75 17.12 -15.71
N HIS A 5 23.32 16.36 -14.70
CA HIS A 5 22.72 15.02 -14.83
C HIS A 5 21.45 14.90 -13.97
N GLY A 6 20.79 16.02 -13.66
CA GLY A 6 19.53 16.03 -12.91
C GLY A 6 18.35 15.56 -13.77
N LEU A 7 17.21 15.26 -13.14
CA LEU A 7 15.95 14.93 -13.82
C LEU A 7 15.60 16.06 -14.81
N HIS A 8 15.77 15.80 -16.10
CA HIS A 8 15.28 16.68 -17.15
C HIS A 8 13.78 16.43 -17.34
N LEU A 9 13.01 17.46 -17.74
CA LEU A 9 11.72 17.23 -18.38
C LEU A 9 12.02 16.50 -19.69
N VAL A 10 11.98 15.18 -19.65
CA VAL A 10 12.09 14.34 -20.85
C VAL A 10 10.69 14.24 -21.42
N GLU A 11 10.54 14.58 -22.70
CA GLU A 11 9.28 14.36 -23.41
C GLU A 11 8.94 12.87 -23.33
N ASN A 12 7.73 12.57 -22.86
CA ASN A 12 7.32 11.19 -22.70
C ASN A 12 7.16 10.56 -24.10
N ALA A 13 7.85 9.46 -24.38
CA ALA A 13 7.79 8.77 -25.67
C ALA A 13 6.35 8.36 -26.07
N PHE A 14 5.44 8.24 -25.10
CA PHE A 14 4.02 7.97 -25.37
C PHE A 14 3.26 9.20 -25.90
N TRP A 15 3.77 10.43 -25.78
CA TRP A 15 3.13 11.62 -26.34
C TRP A 15 3.01 11.59 -27.87
N GLU A 16 3.88 10.83 -28.55
CA GLU A 16 3.85 10.68 -30.01
C GLU A 16 2.75 9.71 -30.50
N ILE A 17 2.16 8.93 -29.60
CA ILE A 17 1.11 7.96 -29.94
C ILE A 17 -0.24 8.67 -29.99
N ALA A 18 -0.82 8.75 -31.19
CA ALA A 18 -2.13 9.36 -31.42
C ALA A 18 -3.23 8.71 -30.55
N ASN A 19 -4.08 9.54 -29.95
CA ASN A 19 -5.15 9.15 -29.02
C ASN A 19 -4.68 8.44 -27.74
N SER A 20 -3.39 8.52 -27.40
CA SER A 20 -2.91 8.12 -26.09
C SER A 20 -2.83 9.32 -25.16
N ASP A 21 -3.24 9.11 -23.91
CA ASP A 21 -2.96 10.03 -22.82
C ASP A 21 -2.21 9.24 -21.75
N PRO A 22 -0.87 9.30 -21.71
CA PRO A 22 -0.08 8.53 -20.75
C PRO A 22 -0.36 8.92 -19.30
N TYR A 23 -1.02 10.05 -19.06
CA TYR A 23 -1.46 10.46 -17.73
C TYR A 23 -2.78 9.79 -17.31
N LEU A 24 -3.57 9.28 -18.27
CA LEU A 24 -4.73 8.43 -18.00
C LEU A 24 -4.33 6.95 -17.87
N ALA A 25 -3.16 6.56 -18.38
CA ALA A 25 -2.65 5.20 -18.22
C ALA A 25 -2.23 4.98 -16.76
N TYR A 26 -2.78 3.92 -16.15
CA TYR A 26 -2.38 3.43 -14.83
C TYR A 26 -0.92 2.91 -14.90
N SER A 27 0.04 3.83 -14.80
CA SER A 27 1.48 3.59 -14.89
C SER A 27 2.15 3.48 -13.51
N TYR A 28 1.34 3.22 -12.49
CA TYR A 28 1.80 3.16 -11.11
C TYR A 28 2.51 1.83 -10.84
N ASP A 29 3.79 1.93 -10.51
CA ASP A 29 4.54 0.79 -10.03
C ASP A 29 4.10 0.45 -8.59
N MET A 30 3.12 -0.45 -8.49
CA MET A 30 2.59 -0.94 -7.23
C MET A 30 3.66 -1.52 -6.31
N LEU A 31 4.70 -2.15 -6.87
CA LEU A 31 5.73 -2.81 -6.08
C LEU A 31 6.57 -1.77 -5.32
N HIS A 32 6.97 -0.70 -6.00
CA HIS A 32 7.84 0.31 -5.40
C HIS A 32 7.06 1.33 -4.58
N ALA A 33 5.94 1.80 -5.10
CA ALA A 33 5.23 2.93 -4.52
C ALA A 33 4.25 2.49 -3.41
N PHE A 34 3.61 1.33 -3.56
CA PHE A 34 2.70 0.79 -2.56
C PHE A 34 3.38 -0.25 -1.66
N ASP A 35 3.77 -1.40 -2.22
CA ASP A 35 4.21 -2.56 -1.41
C ASP A 35 5.49 -2.23 -0.63
N SER A 36 6.50 -1.65 -1.30
CA SER A 36 7.73 -1.18 -0.64
C SER A 36 7.55 0.19 0.04
N GLY A 37 6.74 1.06 -0.56
CA GLY A 37 6.55 2.45 -0.14
C GLY A 37 5.56 2.58 1.01
N GLU A 38 4.29 2.82 0.68
CA GLU A 38 3.21 3.01 1.67
C GLU A 38 3.18 1.91 2.72
N TRP A 39 3.14 0.65 2.29
CA TRP A 39 3.06 -0.49 3.20
C TRP A 39 4.40 -0.77 3.88
N GLY A 40 5.42 -1.17 3.12
CA GLY A 40 6.69 -1.68 3.68
C GLY A 40 7.52 -0.65 4.43
N LYS A 41 7.64 0.58 3.92
CA LYS A 41 8.48 1.61 4.54
C LYS A 41 7.76 2.35 5.66
N TYR A 42 6.45 2.51 5.58
CA TYR A 42 5.71 3.37 6.52
C TYR A 42 4.76 2.60 7.42
N GLN A 43 3.81 1.85 6.88
CA GLN A 43 2.77 1.19 7.69
C GLN A 43 3.33 0.01 8.50
N TRP A 44 4.20 -0.81 7.91
CA TRP A 44 4.76 -1.99 8.55
C TRP A 44 5.60 -1.66 9.80
N PRO A 45 6.57 -0.72 9.77
CA PRO A 45 7.32 -0.35 10.96
C PRO A 45 6.42 0.24 12.05
N LEU A 46 5.45 1.09 11.67
CA LEU A 46 4.49 1.64 12.62
C LEU A 46 3.68 0.55 13.33
N PHE A 47 3.21 -0.42 12.56
CA PHE A 47 2.48 -1.56 13.09
C PHE A 47 3.36 -2.35 14.07
N LEU A 48 4.62 -2.63 13.72
CA LEU A 48 5.55 -3.29 14.62
C LEU A 48 5.81 -2.46 15.89
N ASP A 49 5.99 -1.15 15.79
CA ASP A 49 6.20 -0.27 16.95
C ASP A 49 5.00 -0.22 17.89
N HIS A 50 3.79 -0.40 17.36
CA HIS A 50 2.56 -0.48 18.14
C HIS A 50 2.43 -1.79 18.96
N LEU A 51 3.14 -2.86 18.57
CA LEU A 51 3.07 -4.15 19.27
C LEU A 51 4.05 -4.22 20.44
N THR A 52 3.58 -4.78 21.55
CA THR A 52 4.45 -5.22 22.65
C THR A 52 5.31 -6.43 22.25
N GLN A 53 6.40 -6.70 22.97
CA GLN A 53 7.26 -7.85 22.68
C GLN A 53 6.52 -9.21 22.69
N PRO A 54 5.63 -9.51 23.66
CA PRO A 54 4.83 -10.74 23.61
C PRO A 54 3.93 -10.82 22.38
N GLN A 55 3.35 -9.70 21.95
CA GLN A 55 2.51 -9.64 20.74
C GLN A 55 3.33 -9.85 19.47
N LYS A 56 4.57 -9.34 19.40
CA LYS A 56 5.50 -9.62 18.28
C LYS A 56 5.84 -11.10 18.19
N VAL A 57 6.12 -11.76 19.31
CA VAL A 57 6.37 -13.20 19.37
C VAL A 57 5.14 -13.98 18.90
N GLN A 58 3.94 -13.60 19.33
CA GLN A 58 2.70 -14.24 18.90
C GLN A 58 2.45 -14.03 17.40
N LEU A 59 2.72 -12.83 16.87
CA LEU A 59 2.63 -12.54 15.43
C LEU A 59 3.55 -13.44 14.62
N THR A 60 4.82 -13.55 15.03
CA THR A 60 5.78 -14.46 14.39
C THR A 60 5.29 -15.90 14.40
N ARG A 61 4.76 -16.36 15.54
CA ARG A 61 4.17 -17.71 15.66
C ARG A 61 3.00 -17.89 14.68
N ASN A 62 2.07 -16.95 14.64
CA ASN A 62 0.91 -17.01 13.75
C ASN A 62 1.34 -17.04 12.26
N MET A 63 2.28 -16.18 11.87
CA MET A 63 2.81 -16.11 10.50
C MET A 63 3.55 -17.40 10.10
N SER A 64 4.25 -18.04 11.05
CA SER A 64 4.91 -19.34 10.83
C SER A 64 3.94 -20.51 10.62
N GLN A 65 2.67 -20.34 11.00
CA GLN A 65 1.61 -21.35 10.85
C GLN A 65 0.77 -21.14 9.58
N VAL A 66 0.99 -20.04 8.84
CA VAL A 66 0.31 -19.81 7.56
C VAL A 66 0.68 -20.93 6.60
N LEU A 67 -0.36 -21.47 5.95
CA LEU A 67 -0.21 -22.56 4.98
C LEU A 67 0.76 -22.15 3.87
N ARG A 68 1.66 -23.09 3.53
CA ARG A 68 2.61 -22.88 2.43
C ARG A 68 1.86 -22.97 1.10
N TRP A 69 2.00 -21.93 0.29
CA TRP A 69 1.42 -21.88 -1.06
C TRP A 69 2.51 -21.57 -2.08
N ARG A 70 2.36 -22.08 -3.30
CA ARG A 70 3.32 -21.83 -4.37
C ARG A 70 3.33 -20.34 -4.73
N GLY A 71 4.50 -19.71 -4.65
CA GLY A 71 4.64 -18.28 -4.96
C GLY A 71 4.22 -17.34 -3.82
N LEU A 72 4.03 -17.87 -2.61
CA LEU A 72 3.85 -17.08 -1.39
C LEU A 72 5.02 -17.37 -0.45
N ASN A 73 5.75 -16.33 -0.06
CA ASN A 73 6.84 -16.48 0.90
C ASN A 73 6.32 -16.92 2.28
N HIS A 74 7.12 -17.73 2.97
CA HIS A 74 6.80 -18.27 4.28
C HIS A 74 7.79 -17.74 5.32
N TYR A 75 7.26 -17.12 6.37
CA TYR A 75 8.05 -16.36 7.34
C TYR A 75 8.14 -17.11 8.67
N GLN A 76 9.36 -17.51 9.03
CA GLN A 76 9.64 -18.09 10.36
C GLN A 76 9.85 -16.99 11.41
N GLU A 77 10.36 -15.82 11.01
CA GLU A 77 10.67 -14.68 11.88
C GLU A 77 10.24 -13.38 11.18
N VAL A 78 8.93 -13.17 11.03
CA VAL A 78 8.37 -12.05 10.23
C VAL A 78 8.77 -10.68 10.78
N THR A 79 8.94 -10.55 12.10
CA THR A 79 9.25 -9.27 12.76
C THR A 79 10.72 -8.88 12.64
N ALA A 80 11.60 -9.81 12.23
CA ALA A 80 13.04 -9.59 12.08
C ALA A 80 13.47 -9.38 10.62
N VAL A 81 12.51 -9.17 9.71
CA VAL A 81 12.79 -8.98 8.29
C VAL A 81 13.31 -7.55 8.05
N ASP A 82 14.60 -7.33 8.29
CA ASP A 82 15.25 -6.02 8.14
C ASP A 82 15.51 -5.61 6.68
N PHE A 83 15.44 -6.57 5.73
CA PHE A 83 15.71 -6.36 4.30
C PHE A 83 14.66 -7.01 3.38
N ALA A 84 13.38 -6.80 3.67
CA ALA A 84 12.30 -7.16 2.74
C ALA A 84 12.31 -6.25 1.50
N ASP A 85 12.27 -6.86 0.32
CA ASP A 85 11.90 -6.15 -0.92
C ASP A 85 10.37 -5.98 -1.01
N GLY A 86 9.88 -5.28 -2.03
CA GLY A 86 8.45 -5.08 -2.23
C GLY A 86 7.65 -6.38 -2.34
N ASN A 87 8.24 -7.46 -2.87
CA ASN A 87 7.58 -8.75 -2.96
C ASN A 87 7.33 -9.34 -1.58
N ASN A 88 8.31 -9.23 -0.67
CA ASN A 88 8.16 -9.67 0.70
C ASN A 88 7.04 -8.90 1.41
N TYR A 89 7.04 -7.57 1.30
CA TYR A 89 6.00 -6.75 1.93
C TYR A 89 4.61 -7.06 1.38
N ARG A 90 4.48 -7.27 0.07
CA ARG A 90 3.24 -7.72 -0.56
C ARG A 90 2.76 -9.06 0.01
N ASP A 91 3.65 -10.02 0.17
CA ASP A 91 3.30 -11.35 0.71
C ASP A 91 2.96 -11.29 2.20
N ILE A 92 3.64 -10.46 2.97
CA ILE A 92 3.27 -10.16 4.37
C ILE A 92 1.84 -9.59 4.42
N LEU A 93 1.51 -8.62 3.57
CA LEU A 93 0.18 -7.98 3.56
C LEU A 93 -0.95 -8.97 3.24
N LYS A 94 -0.71 -9.97 2.38
CA LYS A 94 -1.69 -11.04 2.10
C LYS A 94 -1.98 -11.91 3.32
N CYS A 95 -0.98 -12.11 4.18
CA CYS A 95 -1.04 -13.05 5.30
C CYS A 95 -1.39 -12.40 6.64
N ILE A 96 -1.17 -11.09 6.78
CA ILE A 96 -1.14 -10.43 8.09
C ILE A 96 -2.51 -10.40 8.79
N LEU A 97 -3.60 -10.19 8.06
CA LEU A 97 -4.94 -10.02 8.64
C LEU A 97 -5.37 -11.17 9.55
N PRO A 98 -5.37 -12.45 9.10
CA PRO A 98 -5.70 -13.57 9.98
C PRO A 98 -4.68 -13.78 11.11
N CYS A 99 -3.46 -13.27 10.99
CA CYS A 99 -2.40 -13.44 11.99
C CYS A 99 -2.46 -12.43 13.14
N ILE A 100 -3.30 -11.40 13.04
CA ILE A 100 -3.41 -10.33 14.05
C ILE A 100 -4.76 -10.29 14.77
N VAL A 101 -5.74 -11.11 14.36
CA VAL A 101 -7.12 -11.08 14.91
C VAL A 101 -7.21 -11.50 16.37
N ASP A 102 -6.25 -12.30 16.85
CA ASP A 102 -6.10 -12.77 18.22
C ASP A 102 -5.11 -11.92 19.04
N ILE A 103 -4.42 -10.97 18.40
CA ILE A 103 -3.39 -10.10 19.00
C ILE A 103 -3.96 -8.72 19.35
N LEU A 104 -4.80 -8.17 18.46
CA LEU A 104 -5.37 -6.84 18.58
C LEU A 104 -6.89 -6.91 18.74
N PRO A 105 -7.51 -5.94 19.45
CA PRO A 105 -8.96 -5.89 19.57
C PRO A 105 -9.61 -5.67 18.19
N ARG A 106 -10.82 -6.21 18.01
CA ARG A 106 -11.59 -6.16 16.76
C ARG A 106 -11.72 -4.75 16.18
N ASP A 107 -11.92 -3.76 17.05
CA ASP A 107 -12.16 -2.37 16.65
C ASP A 107 -10.88 -1.53 16.65
N SER A 108 -9.70 -2.18 16.69
CA SER A 108 -8.42 -1.49 16.58
C SER A 108 -8.33 -0.72 15.25
N ILE A 109 -8.01 0.57 15.36
CA ILE A 109 -7.77 1.45 14.21
C ILE A 109 -6.63 0.92 13.32
N VAL A 110 -5.64 0.25 13.92
CA VAL A 110 -4.52 -0.38 13.22
C VAL A 110 -4.99 -1.56 12.38
N VAL A 111 -5.88 -2.41 12.92
CA VAL A 111 -6.47 -3.54 12.18
C VAL A 111 -7.31 -3.02 11.00
N GLN A 112 -8.07 -1.95 11.21
CA GLN A 112 -8.87 -1.33 10.14
C GLN A 112 -7.98 -0.73 9.05
N ALA A 113 -6.87 -0.09 9.41
CA ALA A 113 -5.91 0.46 8.46
C ALA A 113 -5.26 -0.63 7.61
N ILE A 114 -4.77 -1.72 8.24
CA ILE A 114 -4.17 -2.85 7.54
C ILE A 114 -5.19 -3.51 6.59
N ARG A 115 -6.45 -3.65 7.04
CA ARG A 115 -7.53 -4.21 6.21
C ARG A 115 -7.77 -3.37 4.95
N LEU A 116 -7.92 -2.05 5.09
CA LEU A 116 -8.14 -1.17 3.95
C LEU A 116 -6.90 -1.07 3.06
N CYS A 117 -5.70 -1.09 3.63
CA CYS A 117 -4.45 -1.17 2.89
C CYS A 117 -4.43 -2.43 1.99
N GLY A 118 -4.75 -3.61 2.54
CA GLY A 118 -4.84 -4.85 1.78
C GLY A 118 -5.92 -4.85 0.70
N ILE A 119 -7.09 -4.24 0.97
CA ILE A 119 -8.16 -4.09 -0.03
C ILE A 119 -7.70 -3.21 -1.19
N ASN A 120 -7.13 -2.03 -0.89
CA ASN A 120 -6.64 -1.11 -1.91
C ASN A 120 -5.55 -1.77 -2.75
N GLN A 121 -4.61 -2.46 -2.11
CA GLN A 121 -3.55 -3.20 -2.79
C GLN A 121 -4.12 -4.28 -3.73
N THR A 122 -5.08 -5.06 -3.23
CA THR A 122 -5.67 -6.17 -4.00
C THR A 122 -6.35 -5.65 -5.26
N VAL A 123 -7.21 -4.63 -5.13
CA VAL A 123 -7.93 -4.02 -6.27
C VAL A 123 -6.96 -3.38 -7.25
N ALA A 124 -5.98 -2.62 -6.75
CA ALA A 124 -4.96 -1.97 -7.56
C ALA A 124 -4.03 -2.95 -8.29
N SER A 125 -3.87 -4.18 -7.77
CA SER A 125 -3.04 -5.23 -8.37
C SER A 125 -3.74 -6.06 -9.46
N LEU A 126 -5.03 -5.83 -9.71
CA LEU A 126 -5.77 -6.57 -10.73
C LEU A 126 -5.29 -6.17 -12.13
N ASN A 127 -4.97 -7.17 -12.96
CA ASN A 127 -4.57 -6.93 -14.35
C ASN A 127 -5.68 -6.30 -15.21
N LEU A 128 -6.93 -6.56 -14.84
CA LEU A 128 -8.13 -6.03 -15.50
C LEU A 128 -9.03 -5.46 -14.41
N VAL A 129 -9.13 -4.13 -14.37
CA VAL A 129 -9.97 -3.41 -13.42
C VAL A 129 -11.27 -3.01 -14.12
N SER A 130 -12.41 -3.42 -13.59
CA SER A 130 -13.73 -2.99 -14.07
C SER A 130 -14.12 -1.63 -13.48
N ASP A 131 -15.07 -0.95 -14.13
CA ASP A 131 -15.64 0.31 -13.62
C ASP A 131 -16.21 0.16 -12.19
N GLU A 132 -16.80 -1.00 -11.87
CA GLU A 132 -17.30 -1.30 -10.53
C GLU A 132 -16.17 -1.38 -9.49
N GLN A 133 -15.02 -1.94 -9.87
CA GLN A 133 -13.84 -2.03 -9.01
C GLN A 133 -13.18 -0.67 -8.82
N ILE A 134 -13.16 0.15 -9.87
CA ILE A 134 -12.77 1.56 -9.80
C ILE A 134 -13.64 2.32 -8.81
N GLU A 135 -14.97 2.27 -8.98
CA GLU A 135 -15.93 2.95 -8.11
C GLU A 135 -15.82 2.47 -6.66
N TYR A 136 -15.59 1.16 -6.46
CA TYR A 136 -15.35 0.60 -5.14
C TYR A 136 -14.06 1.15 -4.50
N MET A 137 -12.97 1.24 -5.26
CA MET A 137 -11.70 1.80 -4.79
C MET A 137 -11.84 3.28 -4.45
N GLU A 138 -12.53 4.07 -5.28
CA GLU A 138 -12.86 5.48 -5.01
C GLU A 138 -13.64 5.66 -3.71
N LYS A 139 -14.54 4.74 -3.37
CA LYS A 139 -15.28 4.75 -2.10
C LYS A 139 -14.41 4.34 -0.90
N CYS A 140 -13.40 3.51 -1.11
CA CYS A 140 -12.48 3.05 -0.06
C CYS A 140 -11.39 4.08 0.27
N LEU A 141 -10.91 4.86 -0.72
CA LEU A 141 -9.82 5.82 -0.55
C LEU A 141 -10.10 6.88 0.55
N PRO A 142 -11.28 7.54 0.61
CA PRO A 142 -11.59 8.48 1.68
C PRO A 142 -11.62 7.83 3.06
N LYS A 143 -12.10 6.58 3.16
CA LYS A 143 -12.12 5.83 4.42
C LYS A 143 -10.70 5.51 4.89
N TYR A 144 -9.85 5.09 3.97
CA TYR A 144 -8.43 4.85 4.26
C TYR A 144 -7.73 6.14 4.70
N ALA A 145 -7.95 7.25 3.98
CA ALA A 145 -7.37 8.55 4.34
C ALA A 145 -7.82 9.03 5.74
N ALA A 146 -9.10 8.87 6.08
CA ALA A 146 -9.62 9.19 7.41
C ALA A 146 -8.94 8.35 8.50
N ILE A 147 -8.81 7.04 8.29
CA ILE A 147 -8.14 6.14 9.23
C ILE A 147 -6.64 6.46 9.37
N CYS A 148 -5.94 6.75 8.28
CA CYS A 148 -4.54 7.20 8.33
C CYS A 148 -4.41 8.52 9.10
N SER A 149 -5.38 9.44 8.96
CA SER A 149 -5.40 10.69 9.73
C SER A 149 -5.60 10.42 11.23
N CYS A 150 -6.47 9.48 11.61
CA CYS A 150 -6.60 9.05 13.01
C CYS A 150 -5.31 8.42 13.53
N LEU A 151 -4.70 7.50 12.78
CA LEU A 151 -3.40 6.90 13.13
C LEU A 151 -2.30 7.96 13.28
N SER A 152 -2.35 9.02 12.48
CA SER A 152 -1.41 10.15 12.55
C SER A 152 -1.46 10.83 13.91
N LEU A 153 -2.67 11.07 14.41
CA LEU A 153 -2.94 11.70 15.70
C LEU A 153 -2.58 10.76 16.86
N ASP A 154 -3.01 9.50 16.79
CA ASP A 154 -2.87 8.53 17.89
C ASP A 154 -1.43 8.04 18.08
N LEU A 155 -0.65 7.95 17.00
CA LEU A 155 0.71 7.40 17.01
C LEU A 155 1.78 8.44 16.64
N HIS A 156 1.43 9.73 16.64
CA HIS A 156 2.33 10.87 16.31
C HIS A 156 3.10 10.72 14.98
N LYS A 157 2.52 10.00 14.01
CA LYS A 157 3.16 9.75 12.72
C LYS A 157 2.73 10.77 11.69
N ASN A 158 3.67 11.37 10.98
CA ASN A 158 3.36 12.28 9.89
C ASN A 158 3.16 11.53 8.56
N TYR A 159 1.92 11.50 8.05
CA TYR A 159 1.56 10.94 6.74
C TYR A 159 1.72 11.95 5.57
N ASN A 160 2.37 13.09 5.81
CA ASN A 160 2.61 14.11 4.79
C ASN A 160 3.78 13.67 3.91
N TYR A 161 3.48 12.89 2.88
CA TYR A 161 4.47 12.32 1.96
C TYR A 161 4.89 13.34 0.89
N PRO A 162 6.18 13.70 0.77
CA PRO A 162 6.64 14.66 -0.24
C PRO A 162 6.51 14.14 -1.68
N ASN A 163 6.38 12.83 -1.89
CA ASN A 163 6.51 12.19 -3.19
C ASN A 163 5.36 11.18 -3.44
N ALA A 164 4.70 11.32 -4.58
CA ALA A 164 3.82 10.37 -5.28
C ALA A 164 2.47 9.95 -4.63
N ILE A 165 2.32 9.85 -3.31
CA ILE A 165 1.06 9.36 -2.70
C ILE A 165 -0.05 10.44 -2.74
N GLN A 166 0.34 11.72 -2.74
CA GLN A 166 -0.61 12.84 -2.82
C GLN A 166 -1.42 12.87 -4.13
N TYR A 167 -0.91 12.28 -5.21
CA TYR A 167 -1.64 12.19 -6.49
C TYR A 167 -2.90 11.32 -6.39
N TYR A 168 -2.97 10.37 -5.44
CA TYR A 168 -4.07 9.41 -5.30
C TYR A 168 -5.14 9.81 -4.29
N ILE A 169 -4.85 10.75 -3.37
CA ILE A 169 -5.88 11.31 -2.48
C ILE A 169 -6.73 12.37 -3.23
N HIS A 170 -6.28 12.81 -4.40
CA HIS A 170 -7.05 13.70 -5.25
C HIS A 170 -7.95 12.89 -6.20
N PRO A 171 -9.29 13.07 -6.19
CA PRO A 171 -10.27 12.31 -7.02
C PRO A 171 -10.10 12.44 -8.54
N LYS A 172 -9.06 13.10 -9.03
CA LYS A 172 -8.90 13.47 -10.45
C LYS A 172 -8.28 12.38 -11.32
N ILE A 173 -7.84 11.26 -10.75
CA ILE A 173 -7.27 10.15 -11.53
C ILE A 173 -8.35 9.38 -12.30
N PHE A 174 -9.61 9.41 -11.85
CA PHE A 174 -10.73 8.74 -12.53
C PHE A 174 -11.55 9.68 -13.42
N GLY A 175 -10.90 10.64 -14.06
CA GLY A 175 -11.55 11.59 -14.96
C GLY A 175 -12.31 10.90 -16.09
N ARG A 176 -13.59 10.56 -15.86
CA ARG A 176 -14.63 10.59 -16.88
C ARG A 176 -14.52 11.96 -17.54
N LYS A 177 -14.25 11.96 -18.84
CA LYS A 177 -14.54 13.14 -19.66
C LYS A 177 -16.05 13.32 -19.59
N ASP A 178 -16.51 14.30 -18.82
CA ASP A 178 -17.79 14.90 -19.07
C ASP A 178 -17.72 15.46 -20.49
N GLN A 179 -18.51 14.85 -21.38
CA GLN A 179 -18.68 15.31 -22.75
C GLN A 179 -19.36 16.68 -22.71
N GLN A 180 -18.66 17.71 -23.19
CA GLN A 180 -19.23 18.88 -23.84
C GLN A 180 -18.52 19.11 -25.16
#